data_AF-A0A2M7THR8-F1
#
_entry.id   AF-A0A2M7THR8-F1
#
_cell.length_a   1.000
_cell.length_b   1.000
_cell.length_c   1.000
_cell.angle_alpha   90.00
_cell.angle_beta   90.00
_cell.angle_gamma   90.00
#
_symmetry.space_group_name_H-M   'P 1'
#
loop_
_entity.id
_entity.type
_entity.pdbx_description
1 polymer ?
#
loop_
_entity_poly.entity_id
_entity_poly.type
_entity_poly.pdbx_seq_one_letter_code
_entity_poly.pdbx_strand_id
1 'polypeptide(L)'
;MSPTQVTTIKKRDGRIVSFDRSRIVSAIYKAGKSVSAFDEKEAIRLSDIVVEILKKTRVKVPEVEQIQDIVEQCLMAAGHFDVAKSFILYRKNREQLRQERKSLGIDDELELPLNALRALKARHLRKDANGNPSENPKQLFERVARAIANVDARYKLNKKAIEAEQGEFYDVMAQRKFIPGGSYLRNAGFGGPLSNCHVLPIEDSVESIYETIKQSAIITQKAGGGVGYNFSHIRPSGDYVASSGGLSTGPISFMHVIDTSNQVIGMGGHRKAASMAVLNVDHPDILDFIHAKRGGHVLTTFNVSVGTTDTFMRAVEKGKEIKLINPRTKEVVHTLSAQGLFDVITSLAWDNGDPGMLFLDNANKNNSLPGLGPLESTNICGEQWLHPYDVCNLGS
;
A
#
# COMPACT_ATOMS: atom_id res chain seq x y z
N MET A 1 -25.53 25.64 -52.86
CA MET A 1 -25.15 26.20 -51.54
C MET A 1 -23.99 25.39 -50.99
N SER A 2 -22.90 26.02 -50.58
CA SER A 2 -21.64 25.33 -50.28
C SER A 2 -21.66 24.59 -48.94
N PRO A 3 -21.05 23.39 -48.83
CA PRO A 3 -20.91 22.68 -47.56
C PRO A 3 -20.09 23.48 -46.54
N THR A 4 -20.46 23.44 -45.26
CA THR A 4 -19.64 24.02 -44.19
C THR A 4 -18.53 23.03 -43.84
N GLN A 5 -17.27 23.42 -44.08
CA GLN A 5 -16.12 22.58 -43.74
C GLN A 5 -15.82 22.70 -42.24
N VAL A 6 -16.02 21.60 -41.49
CA VAL A 6 -15.66 21.53 -40.07
C VAL A 6 -14.14 21.40 -39.97
N THR A 7 -13.46 22.51 -39.70
CA THR A 7 -12.00 22.58 -39.57
C THR A 7 -11.52 22.55 -38.13
N THR A 8 -12.40 22.86 -37.16
CA THR A 8 -12.08 22.91 -35.73
C THR A 8 -13.22 22.35 -34.88
N ILE A 9 -12.90 21.94 -33.65
CA ILE A 9 -13.85 21.44 -32.64
C ILE A 9 -13.60 22.07 -31.28
N LYS A 10 -14.65 22.22 -30.48
CA LYS A 10 -14.56 22.71 -29.10
C LYS A 10 -14.46 21.54 -28.13
N LYS A 11 -13.32 21.41 -27.43
CA LYS A 11 -13.10 20.42 -26.37
C LYS A 11 -13.91 20.77 -25.11
N ARG A 12 -14.08 19.76 -24.26
CA ARG A 12 -14.78 19.84 -22.95
C ARG A 12 -14.14 20.80 -21.94
N ASP A 13 -12.89 21.17 -22.15
CA ASP A 13 -12.12 22.16 -21.37
C ASP A 13 -12.22 23.58 -21.97
N GLY A 14 -13.05 23.78 -23.00
CA GLY A 14 -13.20 25.04 -23.72
C GLY A 14 -12.18 25.28 -24.84
N ARG A 15 -11.10 24.49 -24.93
CA ARG A 15 -10.08 24.69 -25.97
C ARG A 15 -10.62 24.36 -27.36
N ILE A 16 -10.36 25.23 -28.33
CA ILE A 16 -10.60 24.98 -29.75
C ILE A 16 -9.37 24.28 -30.33
N VAL A 17 -9.56 23.17 -31.03
CA VAL A 17 -8.47 22.42 -31.71
C VAL A 17 -8.87 22.09 -33.14
N SER A 18 -7.90 21.72 -33.99
CA SER A 18 -8.17 21.20 -35.33
C SER A 18 -9.06 19.95 -35.30
N PHE A 19 -9.94 19.83 -36.29
CA PHE A 19 -10.74 18.63 -36.50
C PHE A 19 -9.84 17.47 -36.99
N ASP A 20 -10.00 16.31 -36.38
CA ASP A 20 -9.18 15.12 -36.64
C ASP A 20 -10.08 13.87 -36.77
N ARG A 21 -10.30 13.45 -38.02
CA ARG A 21 -11.13 12.28 -38.37
C ARG A 21 -10.62 10.99 -37.74
N SER A 22 -9.32 10.83 -37.54
CA SER A 22 -8.72 9.59 -37.03
C SER A 22 -9.24 9.24 -35.62
N ARG A 23 -9.61 10.25 -34.83
CA ARG A 23 -10.19 10.08 -33.49
C ARG A 23 -11.59 9.46 -33.53
N ILE A 24 -12.38 9.76 -34.54
CA ILE A 24 -13.72 9.17 -34.74
C ILE A 24 -13.55 7.69 -35.13
N VAL A 25 -12.68 7.40 -36.10
CA VAL A 25 -12.33 6.03 -36.51
C VAL A 25 -11.85 5.21 -35.31
N SER A 26 -10.89 5.73 -34.54
CA SER A 26 -10.36 5.04 -33.37
C SER A 26 -11.42 4.78 -32.30
N ALA A 27 -12.38 5.70 -32.10
CA ALA A 27 -13.45 5.54 -31.12
C ALA A 27 -14.49 4.48 -31.56
N ILE A 28 -14.92 4.52 -32.83
CA ILE A 28 -15.85 3.53 -33.40
C ILE A 28 -15.19 2.14 -33.42
N TYR A 29 -13.93 2.05 -33.87
CA TYR A 29 -13.19 0.79 -33.93
C TYR A 29 -13.00 0.17 -32.54
N LYS A 30 -12.69 0.96 -31.51
CA LYS A 30 -12.58 0.46 -30.12
C LYS A 30 -13.90 -0.08 -29.58
N ALA A 31 -15.02 0.59 -29.87
CA ALA A 31 -16.34 0.09 -29.51
C ALA A 31 -16.68 -1.22 -30.26
N GLY A 32 -16.46 -1.27 -31.58
CA GLY A 32 -16.71 -2.46 -32.39
C GLY A 32 -15.87 -3.67 -32.00
N LYS A 33 -14.58 -3.44 -31.70
CA LYS A 33 -13.66 -4.48 -31.21
C LYS A 33 -14.06 -5.04 -29.84
N SER A 34 -14.66 -4.22 -28.96
CA SER A 34 -15.08 -4.66 -27.63
C SER A 34 -16.21 -5.70 -27.62
N VAL A 35 -16.95 -5.80 -28.72
CA VAL A 35 -18.06 -6.76 -28.93
C VAL A 35 -17.79 -7.67 -30.14
N SER A 36 -16.54 -7.75 -30.61
CA SER A 36 -16.09 -8.56 -31.74
C SER A 36 -16.88 -8.36 -33.05
N ALA A 37 -17.46 -7.17 -33.27
CA ALA A 37 -18.39 -6.92 -34.37
C ALA A 37 -17.77 -6.25 -35.61
N PHE A 38 -16.66 -5.52 -35.49
CA PHE A 38 -16.09 -4.69 -36.57
C PHE A 38 -14.65 -5.04 -36.95
N ASP A 39 -14.37 -4.93 -38.25
CA ASP A 39 -13.02 -4.69 -38.77
C ASP A 39 -12.73 -3.17 -38.84
N GLU A 40 -11.51 -2.81 -39.24
CA GLU A 40 -11.12 -1.40 -39.36
C GLU A 40 -11.83 -0.69 -40.54
N LYS A 41 -12.21 -1.43 -41.59
CA LYS A 41 -12.89 -0.87 -42.77
C LYS A 41 -14.29 -0.36 -42.44
N GLU A 42 -15.05 -1.12 -41.65
CA GLU A 42 -16.39 -0.71 -41.22
C GLU A 42 -16.34 0.51 -40.30
N ALA A 43 -15.35 0.60 -39.40
CA ALA A 43 -15.13 1.77 -38.57
C ALA A 43 -14.76 3.03 -39.39
N ILE A 44 -13.98 2.87 -40.47
CA ILE A 44 -13.67 3.92 -41.45
C ILE A 44 -14.97 4.36 -42.16
N ARG A 45 -15.75 3.41 -42.72
CA ARG A 45 -17.00 3.69 -43.45
C ARG A 45 -18.01 4.47 -42.60
N LEU A 46 -18.23 4.03 -41.36
CA LEU A 46 -19.13 4.70 -40.42
C LEU A 46 -18.63 6.09 -40.02
N SER A 47 -17.31 6.27 -39.90
CA SER A 47 -16.71 7.58 -39.61
C SER A 47 -16.92 8.58 -40.75
N ASP A 48 -16.91 8.15 -42.01
CA ASP A 48 -17.19 9.02 -43.14
C ASP A 48 -18.66 9.50 -43.15
N ILE A 49 -19.60 8.61 -42.80
CA ILE A 49 -21.01 8.97 -42.64
C ILE A 49 -21.19 10.01 -41.53
N VAL A 50 -20.51 9.84 -40.39
CA VAL A 50 -20.49 10.83 -39.28
C VAL A 50 -19.95 12.18 -39.76
N VAL A 51 -18.87 12.20 -40.55
CA VAL A 51 -18.28 13.44 -41.10
C VAL A 51 -19.23 14.12 -42.09
N GLU A 52 -19.92 13.37 -42.94
CA GLU A 52 -20.92 13.94 -43.87
C GLU A 52 -22.16 14.50 -43.15
N ILE A 53 -22.58 13.88 -42.05
CA ILE A 53 -23.65 14.44 -41.20
C ILE A 53 -23.16 15.72 -40.51
N LEU A 54 -21.95 15.75 -39.96
CA LEU A 54 -21.35 16.94 -39.35
C LEU A 54 -21.24 18.13 -40.33
N LYS A 55 -20.93 17.89 -41.61
CA LYS A 55 -20.95 18.95 -42.64
C LYS A 55 -22.35 19.53 -42.89
N LYS A 56 -23.40 18.71 -42.69
CA LYS A 56 -24.81 19.08 -42.92
C LYS A 56 -25.45 19.82 -41.75
N THR A 57 -24.96 19.66 -40.51
CA THR A 57 -25.50 20.38 -39.33
C THR A 57 -25.18 21.88 -39.30
N ARG A 58 -24.30 22.38 -40.19
CA ARG A 58 -23.87 23.79 -40.31
C ARG A 58 -23.21 24.40 -39.07
N VAL A 59 -22.88 23.59 -38.06
CA VAL A 59 -22.15 24.05 -36.86
C VAL A 59 -20.68 24.27 -37.22
N LYS A 60 -20.21 25.52 -37.17
CA LYS A 60 -18.80 25.87 -37.51
C LYS A 60 -17.76 25.23 -36.59
N VAL A 61 -18.08 25.11 -35.30
CA VAL A 61 -17.19 24.56 -34.25
C VAL A 61 -18.02 23.63 -33.35
N PRO A 62 -18.27 22.38 -33.77
CA PRO A 62 -19.06 21.45 -32.98
C PRO A 62 -18.35 21.07 -31.68
N GLU A 63 -19.14 20.81 -30.65
CA GLU A 63 -18.65 20.29 -29.37
C GLU A 63 -18.42 18.78 -29.44
N VAL A 64 -17.52 18.26 -28.61
CA VAL A 64 -17.20 16.82 -28.60
C VAL A 64 -18.43 15.95 -28.31
N GLU A 65 -19.40 16.42 -27.49
CA GLU A 65 -20.64 15.66 -27.24
C GLU A 65 -21.49 15.55 -28.50
N GLN A 66 -21.67 16.64 -29.27
CA GLN A 66 -22.44 16.62 -30.53
C GLN A 66 -21.87 15.64 -31.56
N ILE A 67 -20.54 15.51 -31.61
CA ILE A 67 -19.88 14.50 -32.46
C ILE A 67 -20.19 13.08 -31.95
N GLN A 68 -20.21 12.87 -30.64
CA GLN A 68 -20.53 11.56 -30.05
C GLN A 68 -22.01 11.19 -30.24
N ASP A 69 -22.94 12.14 -30.15
CA ASP A 69 -24.37 11.92 -30.42
C ASP A 69 -24.59 11.48 -31.88
N ILE A 70 -23.87 12.09 -32.84
CA ILE A 70 -23.95 11.70 -34.26
C ILE A 70 -23.33 10.30 -34.49
N VAL A 71 -22.24 9.95 -33.80
CA VAL A 71 -21.66 8.59 -33.86
C VAL A 71 -22.67 7.55 -33.36
N GLU A 72 -23.34 7.83 -32.25
CA GLU A 72 -24.37 6.96 -31.67
C GLU A 72 -25.54 6.74 -32.64
N GLN A 73 -26.07 7.83 -33.22
CA GLN A 73 -27.12 7.78 -34.24
C GLN A 73 -26.69 7.00 -35.49
N CYS A 74 -25.46 7.18 -35.97
CA CYS A 74 -24.92 6.43 -37.11
C CYS A 74 -24.83 4.93 -36.83
N LEU A 75 -24.38 4.54 -35.64
CA LEU A 75 -24.28 3.13 -35.25
C LEU A 75 -25.68 2.48 -35.18
N MET A 76 -26.65 3.17 -34.57
CA MET A 76 -28.04 2.68 -34.51
C MET A 76 -28.68 2.60 -35.91
N ALA A 77 -28.53 3.63 -36.74
CA ALA A 77 -29.10 3.66 -38.09
C ALA A 77 -28.46 2.63 -39.05
N ALA A 78 -27.21 2.23 -38.80
CA ALA A 78 -26.53 1.15 -39.52
C ALA A 78 -26.88 -0.26 -39.00
N GLY A 79 -27.74 -0.39 -37.97
CA GLY A 79 -28.12 -1.68 -37.36
C GLY A 79 -27.11 -2.24 -36.35
N HIS A 80 -26.07 -1.49 -35.99
CA HIS A 80 -24.97 -1.95 -35.13
C HIS A 80 -25.28 -1.71 -33.64
N PHE A 81 -26.40 -2.25 -33.18
CA PHE A 81 -26.98 -1.96 -31.86
C PHE A 81 -26.05 -2.30 -30.69
N ASP A 82 -25.35 -3.44 -30.72
CA ASP A 82 -24.41 -3.82 -29.66
C ASP A 82 -23.17 -2.91 -29.62
N VAL A 83 -22.72 -2.42 -30.78
CA VAL A 83 -21.62 -1.45 -30.85
C VAL A 83 -22.08 -0.09 -30.34
N ALA A 84 -23.29 0.36 -30.70
CA ALA A 84 -23.89 1.58 -30.16
C ALA A 84 -23.98 1.49 -28.63
N LYS A 85 -24.51 0.39 -28.09
CA LYS A 85 -24.60 0.11 -26.65
C LYS A 85 -23.23 0.15 -25.96
N SER A 86 -22.21 -0.49 -26.54
CA SER A 86 -20.84 -0.42 -26.01
C SER A 86 -20.28 1.01 -26.01
N PHE A 87 -20.47 1.75 -27.11
CA PHE A 87 -20.05 3.14 -27.23
C PHE A 87 -20.71 4.06 -26.19
N ILE A 88 -22.02 3.91 -25.97
CA ILE A 88 -22.79 4.63 -24.94
C ILE A 88 -22.26 4.33 -23.53
N LEU A 89 -22.08 3.05 -23.20
CA LEU A 89 -21.56 2.63 -21.90
C LEU A 89 -20.13 3.15 -21.66
N TYR A 90 -19.27 3.12 -22.69
CA TYR A 90 -17.93 3.69 -22.65
C TYR A 90 -17.97 5.22 -22.42
N ARG A 91 -18.85 5.94 -23.14
CA ARG A 91 -19.05 7.39 -22.98
C ARG A 91 -19.47 7.73 -21.54
N LYS A 92 -20.47 7.03 -21.01
CA LYS A 92 -21.00 7.21 -19.64
C LYS A 92 -19.95 6.91 -18.56
N ASN A 93 -19.22 5.80 -18.67
CA ASN A 93 -18.11 5.47 -17.77
C ASN A 93 -17.02 6.55 -17.81
N ARG A 94 -16.60 6.97 -19.02
CA ARG A 94 -15.62 8.05 -19.19
C ARG A 94 -16.13 9.39 -18.65
N GLU A 95 -17.44 9.64 -18.62
CA GLU A 95 -18.03 10.81 -17.99
C GLU A 95 -17.96 10.74 -16.46
N GLN A 96 -18.41 9.64 -15.87
CA GLN A 96 -18.32 9.39 -14.43
C GLN A 96 -16.88 9.55 -13.92
N LEU A 97 -15.89 8.97 -14.63
CA LEU A 97 -14.46 9.14 -14.32
C LEU A 97 -13.98 10.60 -14.41
N ARG A 98 -14.57 11.45 -15.28
CA ARG A 98 -14.25 12.89 -15.36
C ARG A 98 -14.89 13.66 -14.22
N GLN A 99 -16.15 13.39 -13.91
CA GLN A 99 -16.87 14.00 -12.78
C GLN A 99 -16.16 13.67 -11.46
N GLU A 100 -15.73 12.42 -11.28
CA GLU A 100 -15.00 11.99 -10.10
C GLU A 100 -13.59 12.60 -10.02
N ARG A 101 -12.84 12.69 -11.14
CA ARG A 101 -11.57 13.46 -11.16
C ARG A 101 -11.78 14.90 -10.73
N LYS A 102 -12.85 15.56 -11.20
CA LYS A 102 -13.16 16.93 -10.84
C LYS A 102 -13.55 17.08 -9.36
N SER A 103 -14.30 16.13 -8.79
CA SER A 103 -14.67 16.15 -7.35
C SER A 103 -13.50 15.83 -6.42
N LEU A 104 -12.42 15.21 -6.90
CA LEU A 104 -11.17 15.14 -6.15
C LEU A 104 -10.53 16.51 -5.93
N GLY A 105 -10.78 17.52 -6.77
CA GLY A 105 -10.22 18.87 -6.60
C GLY A 105 -8.70 18.89 -6.66
N ILE A 106 -8.10 18.02 -7.48
CA ILE A 106 -6.65 17.92 -7.70
C ILE A 106 -6.34 18.31 -9.14
N ASP A 107 -5.34 19.16 -9.30
CA ASP A 107 -4.76 19.50 -10.60
C ASP A 107 -3.72 18.46 -11.01
N ASP A 108 -4.07 17.56 -11.93
CA ASP A 108 -3.27 16.38 -12.30
C ASP A 108 -2.52 16.60 -13.62
N GLU A 109 -1.43 17.38 -13.57
CA GLU A 109 -0.52 17.59 -14.71
C GLU A 109 0.14 16.30 -15.23
N LEU A 110 0.21 15.24 -14.41
CA LEU A 110 0.90 13.98 -14.69
C LEU A 110 -0.03 12.89 -15.30
N GLU A 111 -1.30 13.22 -15.53
CA GLU A 111 -2.37 12.32 -15.99
C GLU A 111 -2.42 10.97 -15.24
N LEU A 112 -2.20 10.99 -13.91
CA LEU A 112 -2.12 9.78 -13.09
C LEU A 112 -3.45 9.00 -13.09
N PRO A 113 -3.43 7.65 -12.97
CA PRO A 113 -4.64 6.84 -12.79
C PRO A 113 -5.53 7.32 -11.63
N LEU A 114 -6.86 7.20 -11.76
CA LEU A 114 -7.80 7.73 -10.77
C LEU A 114 -7.64 7.09 -9.37
N ASN A 115 -7.32 5.81 -9.31
CA ASN A 115 -6.97 5.13 -8.05
C ASN A 115 -5.69 5.71 -7.41
N ALA A 116 -4.70 6.10 -8.20
CA ALA A 116 -3.52 6.80 -7.69
C ALA A 116 -3.90 8.18 -7.12
N LEU A 117 -4.72 8.97 -7.82
CA LEU A 117 -5.23 10.24 -7.30
C LEU A 117 -6.05 10.08 -6.01
N ARG A 118 -6.93 9.07 -5.93
CA ARG A 118 -7.68 8.74 -4.69
C ARG A 118 -6.71 8.43 -3.54
N ALA A 119 -5.67 7.63 -3.76
CA ALA A 119 -4.67 7.28 -2.75
C ALA A 119 -3.82 8.48 -2.32
N LEU A 120 -3.36 9.30 -3.29
CA LEU A 120 -2.61 10.52 -3.04
C LEU A 120 -3.44 11.52 -2.23
N LYS A 121 -4.68 11.82 -2.62
CA LYS A 121 -5.60 12.71 -1.87
C LYS A 121 -5.80 12.25 -0.43
N ALA A 122 -6.01 10.95 -0.26
CA ALA A 122 -6.32 10.39 1.05
C ALA A 122 -5.11 10.47 2.00
N ARG A 123 -3.90 10.12 1.53
CA ARG A 123 -2.78 9.72 2.40
C ARG A 123 -1.44 10.42 2.18
N HIS A 124 -1.21 11.13 1.07
CA HIS A 124 0.14 11.59 0.68
C HIS A 124 0.22 13.08 0.31
N LEU A 125 -0.80 13.64 -0.34
CA LEU A 125 -0.84 15.08 -0.60
C LEU A 125 -1.00 15.82 0.72
N ARG A 126 -0.14 16.82 0.92
CA ARG A 126 -0.24 17.80 1.99
C ARG A 126 -1.62 18.46 1.96
N LYS A 127 -2.21 18.65 3.15
CA LYS A 127 -3.51 19.31 3.33
C LYS A 127 -3.36 20.65 4.05
N ASP A 128 -4.25 21.59 3.71
CA ASP A 128 -4.45 22.85 4.42
C ASP A 128 -5.17 22.63 5.77
N ALA A 129 -5.43 23.72 6.51
CA ALA A 129 -6.16 23.68 7.78
C ALA A 129 -7.63 23.21 7.64
N ASN A 130 -8.19 23.24 6.43
CA ASN A 130 -9.55 22.80 6.12
C ASN A 130 -9.61 21.34 5.62
N GLY A 131 -8.46 20.65 5.52
CA GLY A 131 -8.34 19.29 5.01
C GLY A 131 -8.29 19.15 3.49
N ASN A 132 -8.25 20.25 2.74
CA ASN A 132 -8.14 20.26 1.27
C ASN A 132 -6.68 20.06 0.84
N PRO A 133 -6.42 19.38 -0.29
CA PRO A 133 -5.05 19.28 -0.85
C PRO A 133 -4.46 20.66 -1.10
N SER A 134 -3.31 20.93 -0.47
CA SER A 134 -2.53 22.17 -0.64
C SER A 134 -1.34 21.99 -1.59
N GLU A 135 -1.14 20.78 -2.12
CA GLU A 135 -0.17 20.47 -3.18
C GLU A 135 -0.80 19.49 -4.19
N ASN A 136 -0.29 19.50 -5.41
CA ASN A 136 -0.67 18.58 -6.48
C ASN A 136 0.37 17.43 -6.66
N PRO A 137 0.11 16.39 -7.47
CA PRO A 137 1.00 15.24 -7.62
C PRO A 137 2.40 15.59 -8.13
N LYS A 138 2.52 16.61 -8.98
CA LYS A 138 3.80 17.12 -9.49
C LYS A 138 4.58 17.82 -8.38
N GLN A 139 3.94 18.74 -7.65
CA GLN A 139 4.53 19.45 -6.51
C GLN A 139 4.98 18.48 -5.40
N LEU A 140 4.20 17.41 -5.16
CA LEU A 140 4.58 16.30 -4.29
C LEU A 140 5.91 15.66 -4.75
N PHE A 141 6.04 15.28 -6.02
CA PHE A 141 7.27 14.66 -6.53
C PHE A 141 8.45 15.64 -6.56
N GLU A 142 8.25 16.91 -6.93
CA GLU A 142 9.25 17.97 -6.85
C GLU A 142 9.75 18.18 -5.41
N ARG A 143 8.83 18.15 -4.43
CA ARG A 143 9.16 18.25 -3.00
C ARG A 143 10.00 17.07 -2.53
N VAL A 144 9.60 15.84 -2.89
CA VAL A 144 10.32 14.61 -2.52
C VAL A 144 11.71 14.59 -3.14
N ALA A 145 11.82 14.84 -4.45
CA ALA A 145 13.10 14.89 -5.17
C ALA A 145 14.06 15.93 -4.57
N ARG A 146 13.56 17.16 -4.33
CA ARG A 146 14.34 18.25 -3.72
C ARG A 146 14.79 17.91 -2.31
N ALA A 147 13.94 17.28 -1.50
CA ALA A 147 14.26 16.91 -0.13
C ALA A 147 15.34 15.81 -0.05
N ILE A 148 15.39 14.91 -1.03
CA ILE A 148 16.40 13.85 -1.12
C ILE A 148 17.73 14.43 -1.63
N ALA A 149 17.74 15.06 -2.82
CA ALA A 149 18.98 15.61 -3.42
C ALA A 149 19.68 16.68 -2.56
N ASN A 150 18.92 17.46 -1.77
CA ASN A 150 19.52 18.44 -0.85
C ASN A 150 20.37 17.81 0.27
N VAL A 151 20.31 16.50 0.49
CA VAL A 151 21.21 15.81 1.43
C VAL A 151 22.65 15.84 0.93
N ASP A 152 22.87 15.81 -0.39
CA ASP A 152 24.20 15.72 -1.00
C ASP A 152 25.03 17.01 -0.90
N ALA A 153 24.40 18.12 -0.53
CA ALA A 153 25.08 19.31 -0.04
C ALA A 153 26.01 19.02 1.16
N ARG A 154 25.66 18.02 2.01
CA ARG A 154 26.50 17.58 3.14
C ARG A 154 27.75 16.83 2.68
N TYR A 155 27.68 16.16 1.53
CA TYR A 155 28.78 15.44 0.89
C TYR A 155 29.59 16.33 -0.08
N LYS A 156 29.40 17.65 -0.01
CA LYS A 156 30.12 18.68 -0.78
C LYS A 156 29.89 18.60 -2.30
N LEU A 157 28.78 18.02 -2.75
CA LEU A 157 28.36 18.18 -4.14
C LEU A 157 28.06 19.65 -4.41
N ASN A 158 28.40 20.11 -5.62
CA ASN A 158 28.12 21.48 -6.02
C ASN A 158 26.62 21.64 -6.38
N LYS A 159 26.12 22.87 -6.28
CA LYS A 159 24.70 23.19 -6.51
C LYS A 159 24.16 22.66 -7.85
N LYS A 160 24.96 22.70 -8.92
CA LYS A 160 24.54 22.23 -10.25
C LYS A 160 24.37 20.70 -10.32
N ALA A 161 25.18 19.96 -9.58
CA ALA A 161 25.02 18.50 -9.45
C ALA A 161 23.73 18.15 -8.71
N ILE A 162 23.48 18.80 -7.58
CA ILE A 162 22.25 18.63 -6.78
C ILE A 162 20.99 18.99 -7.58
N GLU A 163 21.04 20.05 -8.39
CA GLU A 163 19.95 20.43 -9.30
C GLU A 163 19.70 19.39 -10.41
N ALA A 164 20.75 18.70 -10.88
CA ALA A 164 20.63 17.61 -11.83
C ALA A 164 20.03 16.34 -11.19
N GLU A 165 20.53 15.92 -10.03
CA GLU A 165 20.00 14.78 -9.26
C GLU A 165 18.54 14.98 -8.85
N GLN A 166 18.16 16.20 -8.46
CA GLN A 166 16.76 16.56 -8.23
C GLN A 166 15.89 16.33 -9.49
N GLY A 167 16.41 16.70 -10.66
CA GLY A 167 15.75 16.46 -11.95
C GLY A 167 15.56 14.97 -12.23
N GLU A 168 16.62 14.18 -12.07
CA GLU A 168 16.61 12.73 -12.28
C GLU A 168 15.62 12.02 -11.33
N PHE A 169 15.64 12.35 -10.03
CA PHE A 169 14.68 11.79 -9.06
C PHE A 169 13.23 12.16 -9.38
N TYR A 170 12.98 13.41 -9.81
CA TYR A 170 11.65 13.83 -10.25
C TYR A 170 11.21 13.04 -11.49
N ASP A 171 12.06 12.94 -12.51
CA ASP A 171 11.75 12.28 -13.77
C ASP A 171 11.45 10.79 -13.58
N VAL A 172 12.20 10.11 -12.71
CA VAL A 172 11.98 8.70 -12.37
C VAL A 172 10.60 8.49 -11.72
N MET A 173 10.17 9.37 -10.80
CA MET A 173 8.85 9.31 -10.18
C MET A 173 7.72 9.71 -11.16
N ALA A 174 7.89 10.80 -11.91
CA ALA A 174 6.91 11.30 -12.87
C ALA A 174 6.65 10.31 -14.02
N GLN A 175 7.71 9.62 -14.49
CA GLN A 175 7.62 8.56 -15.49
C GLN A 175 7.13 7.22 -14.90
N ARG A 176 6.99 7.12 -13.56
CA ARG A 176 6.59 5.92 -12.81
C ARG A 176 7.54 4.75 -13.00
N LYS A 177 8.85 5.05 -13.10
CA LYS A 177 9.94 4.05 -13.17
C LYS A 177 10.32 3.51 -11.80
N PHE A 178 10.11 4.31 -10.75
CA PHE A 178 10.25 3.94 -9.34
C PHE A 178 9.44 4.93 -8.50
N ILE A 179 8.78 4.44 -7.46
CA ILE A 179 8.04 5.24 -6.47
C ILE A 179 8.60 4.90 -5.07
N PRO A 180 9.06 5.91 -4.31
CA PRO A 180 9.56 5.67 -2.95
C PRO A 180 8.41 5.34 -1.98
N GLY A 181 8.75 4.65 -0.90
CA GLY A 181 7.80 4.20 0.11
C GLY A 181 6.96 5.34 0.69
N GLY A 182 5.74 5.03 1.13
CA GLY A 182 4.73 6.05 1.48
C GLY A 182 5.14 7.10 2.53
N SER A 183 6.09 6.78 3.42
CA SER A 183 6.70 7.72 4.37
C SER A 183 7.50 8.83 3.69
N TYR A 184 8.26 8.54 2.62
CA TYR A 184 8.95 9.56 1.82
C TYR A 184 7.96 10.56 1.23
N LEU A 185 6.89 10.06 0.58
CA LEU A 185 5.85 10.91 -0.02
C LEU A 185 5.22 11.86 1.01
N ARG A 186 4.97 11.38 2.23
CA ARG A 186 4.38 12.20 3.32
C ARG A 186 5.38 13.17 3.94
N ASN A 187 6.58 12.72 4.29
CA ASN A 187 7.44 13.37 5.27
C ASN A 187 8.65 14.11 4.66
N ALA A 188 9.04 13.79 3.42
CA ALA A 188 10.18 14.43 2.77
C ALA A 188 9.94 15.94 2.60
N GLY A 189 10.86 16.73 3.13
CA GLY A 189 10.77 18.20 3.16
C GLY A 189 10.08 18.78 4.40
N PHE A 190 9.59 17.96 5.35
CA PHE A 190 8.85 18.42 6.53
C PHE A 190 9.44 17.95 7.89
N GLY A 191 10.65 17.37 7.90
CA GLY A 191 11.37 17.00 9.12
C GLY A 191 10.84 15.75 9.85
N GLY A 192 9.84 15.05 9.30
CA GLY A 192 9.44 13.73 9.77
C GLY A 192 10.40 12.62 9.29
N PRO A 193 10.44 11.46 9.98
CA PRO A 193 11.26 10.33 9.56
C PRO A 193 10.77 9.75 8.21
N LEU A 194 11.71 9.31 7.37
CA LEU A 194 11.41 8.82 6.02
C LEU A 194 11.21 7.30 5.95
N SER A 195 11.66 6.55 6.96
CA SER A 195 11.54 5.09 7.01
C SER A 195 10.08 4.63 7.14
N ASN A 196 9.80 3.45 6.60
CA ASN A 196 8.45 2.90 6.48
C ASN A 196 8.03 2.02 7.65
N CYS A 197 8.93 1.18 8.14
CA CYS A 197 8.68 0.22 9.22
C CYS A 197 9.93 0.10 10.10
N HIS A 198 9.75 -0.41 11.32
CA HIS A 198 10.80 -0.49 12.34
C HIS A 198 10.67 -1.84 13.07
N VAL A 199 11.75 -2.34 13.66
CA VAL A 199 11.69 -3.41 14.67
C VAL A 199 12.19 -2.85 16.00
N LEU A 200 11.47 -3.11 17.09
CA LEU A 200 11.88 -2.74 18.44
C LEU A 200 12.07 -3.99 19.31
N PRO A 201 13.14 -4.06 20.13
CA PRO A 201 13.28 -5.12 21.11
C PRO A 201 12.25 -4.97 22.23
N ILE A 202 11.95 -6.07 22.91
CA ILE A 202 11.13 -6.06 24.12
C ILE A 202 11.67 -7.12 25.09
N GLU A 203 12.26 -6.67 26.18
CA GLU A 203 12.92 -7.50 27.19
C GLU A 203 11.96 -7.83 28.34
N ASP A 204 12.33 -8.81 29.18
CA ASP A 204 11.56 -9.28 30.34
C ASP A 204 11.60 -8.32 31.56
N SER A 205 11.32 -7.03 31.32
CA SER A 205 11.20 -5.99 32.36
C SER A 205 10.12 -4.97 32.02
N VAL A 206 9.47 -4.44 33.06
CA VAL A 206 8.41 -3.41 32.90
C VAL A 206 9.00 -2.15 32.26
N GLU A 207 10.24 -1.80 32.61
CA GLU A 207 10.99 -0.69 32.06
C GLU A 207 11.20 -0.83 30.55
N SER A 208 11.61 -2.00 30.06
CA SER A 208 11.76 -2.26 28.62
C SER A 208 10.42 -2.23 27.91
N ILE A 209 9.42 -2.95 28.44
CA ILE A 209 8.08 -3.05 27.85
C ILE A 209 7.46 -1.66 27.67
N TYR A 210 7.48 -0.81 28.70
CA TYR A 210 6.88 0.53 28.63
C TYR A 210 7.71 1.53 27.82
N GLU A 211 9.04 1.42 27.79
CA GLU A 211 9.86 2.21 26.87
C GLU A 211 9.58 1.83 25.41
N THR A 212 9.45 0.54 25.10
CA THR A 212 9.10 0.05 23.75
C THR A 212 7.68 0.48 23.34
N ILE A 213 6.71 0.47 24.26
CA ILE A 213 5.36 1.05 24.03
C ILE A 213 5.47 2.56 23.69
N LYS A 214 6.24 3.32 24.48
CA LYS A 214 6.47 4.77 24.27
C LYS A 214 7.14 5.06 22.92
N GLN A 215 8.16 4.29 22.55
CA GLN A 215 8.87 4.46 21.28
C GLN A 215 7.98 4.11 20.09
N SER A 216 7.23 3.00 20.18
CA SER A 216 6.26 2.62 19.16
C SER A 216 5.16 3.66 18.96
N ALA A 217 4.63 4.23 20.04
CA ALA A 217 3.68 5.33 20.00
C ALA A 217 4.23 6.54 19.21
N ILE A 218 5.49 6.94 19.48
CA ILE A 218 6.16 8.05 18.79
C ILE A 218 6.41 7.72 17.31
N ILE A 219 6.87 6.51 16.98
CA ILE A 219 7.10 6.04 15.61
C ILE A 219 5.80 6.04 14.82
N THR A 220 4.75 5.43 15.36
CA THR A 220 3.43 5.31 14.74
C THR A 220 2.84 6.69 14.45
N GLN A 221 2.94 7.62 15.40
CA GLN A 221 2.46 9.00 15.25
C GLN A 221 3.27 9.81 14.23
N LYS A 222 4.62 9.78 14.28
CA LYS A 222 5.49 10.67 13.50
C LYS A 222 5.86 10.13 12.12
N ALA A 223 6.13 8.83 12.01
CA ALA A 223 6.45 8.21 10.72
C ALA A 223 5.19 7.86 9.93
N GLY A 224 4.10 7.50 10.61
CA GLY A 224 3.06 6.67 10.01
C GLY A 224 3.68 5.36 9.52
N GLY A 225 4.50 4.74 10.37
CA GLY A 225 5.19 3.48 10.11
C GLY A 225 4.73 2.39 11.05
N GLY A 226 4.85 1.14 10.62
CA GLY A 226 4.56 -0.02 11.46
C GLY A 226 5.75 -0.46 12.31
N VAL A 227 5.48 -1.21 13.37
CA VAL A 227 6.51 -1.74 14.29
C VAL A 227 6.36 -3.25 14.46
N GLY A 228 7.43 -4.01 14.26
CA GLY A 228 7.53 -5.42 14.60
C GLY A 228 8.24 -5.65 15.94
N TYR A 229 7.87 -6.73 16.62
CA TYR A 229 8.41 -7.16 17.90
C TYR A 229 8.52 -8.68 17.94
N ASN A 230 9.48 -9.22 18.70
CA ASN A 230 9.45 -10.61 19.16
C ASN A 230 9.25 -10.64 20.68
N PHE A 231 8.14 -11.21 21.14
CA PHE A 231 7.75 -11.25 22.55
C PHE A 231 8.34 -12.44 23.32
N SER A 232 9.15 -13.29 22.68
CA SER A 232 9.64 -14.56 23.25
C SER A 232 10.61 -14.41 24.41
N HIS A 233 11.17 -13.21 24.62
CA HIS A 233 12.01 -12.92 25.78
C HIS A 233 11.16 -12.73 27.06
N ILE A 234 9.90 -12.31 26.94
CA ILE A 234 9.01 -12.10 28.09
C ILE A 234 8.63 -13.44 28.73
N ARG A 235 8.69 -13.51 30.06
CA ARG A 235 8.30 -14.71 30.82
C ARG A 235 6.81 -15.06 30.65
N PRO A 236 6.46 -16.36 30.66
CA PRO A 236 5.10 -16.79 30.37
C PRO A 236 4.10 -16.38 31.45
N SER A 237 2.82 -16.48 31.13
CA SER A 237 1.72 -16.30 32.06
C SER A 237 1.87 -17.25 33.27
N GLY A 238 1.62 -16.74 34.47
CA GLY A 238 1.79 -17.50 35.71
C GLY A 238 3.23 -17.62 36.22
N ASP A 239 4.26 -17.16 35.50
CA ASP A 239 5.64 -17.19 36.03
C ASP A 239 5.88 -16.15 37.14
N TYR A 240 6.77 -16.45 38.07
CA TYR A 240 7.01 -15.63 39.27
C TYR A 240 7.65 -14.27 38.95
N VAL A 241 7.18 -13.22 39.63
CA VAL A 241 7.69 -11.84 39.53
C VAL A 241 8.32 -11.41 40.85
N ALA A 242 9.65 -11.51 40.93
CA ALA A 242 10.40 -11.29 42.16
C ALA A 242 10.25 -9.90 42.80
N SER A 243 9.98 -8.85 42.00
CA SER A 243 9.82 -7.48 42.51
C SER A 243 8.48 -7.21 43.19
N SER A 244 7.43 -7.95 42.83
CA SER A 244 6.08 -7.81 43.40
C SER A 244 5.66 -8.98 44.29
N GLY A 245 6.38 -10.11 44.22
CA GLY A 245 5.96 -11.39 44.82
C GLY A 245 4.78 -12.04 44.12
N GLY A 246 4.32 -11.48 43.00
CA GLY A 246 3.15 -11.93 42.24
C GLY A 246 3.49 -12.85 41.06
N LEU A 247 2.49 -13.07 40.20
CA LEU A 247 2.61 -13.84 38.97
C LEU A 247 2.52 -12.93 37.73
N SER A 248 3.21 -13.34 36.66
CA SER A 248 3.18 -12.72 35.34
C SER A 248 1.83 -12.92 34.66
N THR A 249 1.45 -11.97 33.80
CA THR A 249 0.28 -12.06 32.91
C THR A 249 0.65 -12.47 31.48
N GLY A 250 1.92 -12.81 31.23
CA GLY A 250 2.44 -13.27 29.94
C GLY A 250 2.63 -12.16 28.89
N PRO A 251 3.15 -12.49 27.69
CA PRO A 251 3.38 -11.52 26.63
C PRO A 251 2.08 -10.97 26.02
N ILE A 252 1.03 -11.79 25.99
CA ILE A 252 -0.25 -11.46 25.33
C ILE A 252 -0.94 -10.27 26.03
N SER A 253 -0.81 -10.14 27.36
CA SER A 253 -1.34 -8.99 28.10
C SER A 253 -0.71 -7.67 27.65
N PHE A 254 0.60 -7.65 27.41
CA PHE A 254 1.33 -6.48 26.90
C PHE A 254 1.02 -6.21 25.43
N MET A 255 0.75 -7.24 24.62
CA MET A 255 0.20 -7.05 23.27
C MET A 255 -1.13 -6.29 23.30
N HIS A 256 -2.03 -6.53 24.26
CA HIS A 256 -3.27 -5.74 24.40
C HIS A 256 -3.01 -4.25 24.74
N VAL A 257 -1.96 -3.96 25.53
CA VAL A 257 -1.57 -2.58 25.84
C VAL A 257 -1.07 -1.86 24.58
N ILE A 258 -0.21 -2.52 23.79
CA ILE A 258 0.27 -1.98 22.50
C ILE A 258 -0.91 -1.82 21.52
N ASP A 259 -1.80 -2.80 21.41
CA ASP A 259 -2.97 -2.74 20.53
C ASP A 259 -3.89 -1.56 20.87
N THR A 260 -4.13 -1.33 22.17
CA THR A 260 -4.92 -0.19 22.65
C THR A 260 -4.23 1.14 22.33
N SER A 261 -2.92 1.24 22.58
CA SER A 261 -2.12 2.44 22.23
C SER A 261 -2.17 2.74 20.72
N ASN A 262 -1.98 1.70 19.90
CA ASN A 262 -2.08 1.77 18.43
C ASN A 262 -3.47 2.23 17.95
N GLN A 263 -4.55 1.79 18.59
CA GLN A 263 -5.92 2.22 18.28
C GLN A 263 -6.17 3.69 18.67
N VAL A 264 -5.65 4.15 19.82
CA VAL A 264 -5.82 5.53 20.31
C VAL A 264 -5.04 6.54 19.48
N ILE A 265 -3.80 6.24 19.12
CA ILE A 265 -2.91 7.17 18.40
C ILE A 265 -3.23 7.15 16.89
N GLY A 266 -3.39 5.95 16.32
CA GLY A 266 -3.43 5.74 14.88
C GLY A 266 -2.17 6.25 14.16
N MET A 267 -2.12 6.10 12.83
CA MET A 267 -1.03 6.64 12.01
C MET A 267 -1.29 8.13 11.73
N GLY A 268 -1.21 8.96 12.78
CA GLY A 268 -1.46 10.41 12.72
C GLY A 268 -2.89 10.76 12.25
N GLY A 269 -3.89 9.96 12.63
CA GLY A 269 -5.29 10.14 12.21
C GLY A 269 -5.60 9.81 10.74
N HIS A 270 -4.64 9.32 9.95
CA HIS A 270 -4.85 9.02 8.52
C HIS A 270 -5.08 7.54 8.18
N ARG A 271 -4.64 6.62 9.06
CA ARG A 271 -4.82 5.17 8.90
C ARG A 271 -4.77 4.50 10.28
N LYS A 272 -5.38 3.33 10.42
CA LYS A 272 -5.17 2.45 11.58
C LYS A 272 -3.70 2.01 11.65
N ALA A 273 -3.10 2.08 12.83
CA ALA A 273 -1.76 1.56 13.09
C ALA A 273 -1.68 0.04 12.85
N ALA A 274 -0.48 -0.44 12.58
CA ALA A 274 -0.21 -1.85 12.30
C ALA A 274 1.09 -2.29 12.97
N SER A 275 1.08 -3.50 13.54
CA SER A 275 2.21 -4.11 14.22
C SER A 275 2.35 -5.59 13.85
N MET A 276 3.57 -6.11 13.97
CA MET A 276 3.88 -7.55 13.89
C MET A 276 4.25 -8.04 15.27
N ALA A 277 3.59 -9.09 15.74
CA ALA A 277 3.98 -9.82 16.94
C ALA A 277 4.51 -11.20 16.55
N VAL A 278 5.75 -11.47 16.95
CA VAL A 278 6.36 -12.79 16.85
C VAL A 278 6.40 -13.45 18.22
N LEU A 279 6.05 -14.73 18.29
CA LEU A 279 6.33 -15.59 19.43
C LEU A 279 6.91 -16.91 18.93
N ASN A 280 8.02 -17.34 19.51
CA ASN A 280 8.73 -18.54 19.11
C ASN A 280 7.92 -19.79 19.46
N VAL A 281 8.00 -20.81 18.60
CA VAL A 281 7.20 -22.03 18.68
C VAL A 281 7.44 -22.88 19.95
N ASP A 282 8.53 -22.63 20.67
CA ASP A 282 8.89 -23.24 21.95
C ASP A 282 8.54 -22.39 23.19
N HIS A 283 7.86 -21.24 23.03
CA HIS A 283 7.40 -20.45 24.18
C HIS A 283 6.20 -21.12 24.88
N PRO A 284 6.11 -21.14 26.23
CA PRO A 284 5.02 -21.80 26.93
C PRO A 284 3.61 -21.28 26.60
N ASP A 285 3.48 -20.00 26.26
CA ASP A 285 2.18 -19.37 25.94
C ASP A 285 1.82 -19.51 24.45
N ILE A 286 2.51 -20.37 23.67
CA ILE A 286 2.31 -20.50 22.22
C ILE A 286 0.87 -20.87 21.83
N LEU A 287 0.20 -21.72 22.61
CA LEU A 287 -1.20 -22.11 22.35
C LEU A 287 -2.18 -20.95 22.53
N ASP A 288 -1.99 -20.15 23.59
CA ASP A 288 -2.81 -18.96 23.83
C ASP A 288 -2.52 -17.89 22.76
N PHE A 289 -1.25 -17.73 22.36
CA PHE A 289 -0.83 -16.77 21.36
C PHE A 289 -1.44 -17.03 19.98
N ILE A 290 -1.41 -18.27 19.48
CA ILE A 290 -2.02 -18.60 18.18
C ILE A 290 -3.54 -18.45 18.22
N HIS A 291 -4.17 -18.68 19.38
CA HIS A 291 -5.61 -18.46 19.58
C HIS A 291 -6.00 -17.00 19.89
N ALA A 292 -5.06 -16.10 20.20
CA ALA A 292 -5.35 -14.76 20.74
C ALA A 292 -6.18 -13.86 19.80
N LYS A 293 -6.19 -14.14 18.49
CA LYS A 293 -6.98 -13.41 17.48
C LYS A 293 -8.30 -14.08 17.09
N ARG A 294 -8.62 -15.26 17.65
CA ARG A 294 -9.82 -16.02 17.30
C ARG A 294 -11.08 -15.18 17.57
N GLY A 295 -11.98 -15.13 16.58
CA GLY A 295 -13.17 -14.27 16.62
C GLY A 295 -12.95 -12.83 16.13
N GLY A 296 -11.75 -12.45 15.68
CA GLY A 296 -11.50 -11.28 14.82
C GLY A 296 -11.65 -9.88 15.44
N HIS A 297 -12.14 -9.77 16.68
CA HIS A 297 -12.38 -8.50 17.37
C HIS A 297 -11.28 -8.10 18.37
N VAL A 298 -10.22 -8.90 18.48
CA VAL A 298 -9.13 -8.77 19.45
C VAL A 298 -7.79 -8.60 18.74
N LEU A 299 -6.86 -7.84 19.33
CA LEU A 299 -5.51 -7.56 18.79
C LEU A 299 -5.56 -7.06 17.34
N THR A 300 -6.48 -6.15 17.07
CA THR A 300 -6.91 -5.82 15.71
C THR A 300 -5.94 -4.91 14.94
N THR A 301 -4.88 -4.43 15.58
CA THR A 301 -3.73 -3.71 14.97
C THR A 301 -2.54 -4.64 14.72
N PHE A 302 -2.54 -5.85 15.28
CA PHE A 302 -1.50 -6.84 15.06
C PHE A 302 -1.83 -7.77 13.88
N ASN A 303 -0.80 -8.16 13.13
CA ASN A 303 -0.68 -9.54 12.66
C ASN A 303 0.19 -10.32 13.66
N VAL A 304 -0.05 -11.63 13.77
CA VAL A 304 0.70 -12.51 14.66
C VAL A 304 1.39 -13.58 13.83
N SER A 305 2.62 -13.94 14.18
CA SER A 305 3.38 -14.98 13.48
C SER A 305 4.17 -15.84 14.45
N VAL A 306 4.23 -17.14 14.15
CA VAL A 306 5.03 -18.09 14.91
C VAL A 306 6.48 -18.02 14.44
N GLY A 307 7.40 -17.77 15.37
CA GLY A 307 8.84 -17.88 15.18
C GLY A 307 9.22 -19.35 15.09
N THR A 308 9.41 -19.83 13.86
CA THR A 308 9.54 -21.26 13.54
C THR A 308 10.99 -21.65 13.29
N THR A 309 11.40 -22.80 13.82
CA THR A 309 12.74 -23.39 13.60
C THR A 309 12.66 -24.63 12.71
N ASP A 310 13.76 -24.96 12.03
CA ASP A 310 13.89 -26.21 11.28
C ASP A 310 13.77 -27.42 12.23
N THR A 311 14.14 -27.26 13.51
CA THR A 311 14.00 -28.31 14.52
C THR A 311 12.55 -28.65 14.80
N PHE A 312 11.67 -27.64 14.88
CA PHE A 312 10.23 -27.87 14.95
C PHE A 312 9.70 -28.52 13.67
N MET A 313 10.05 -28.01 12.48
CA MET A 313 9.58 -28.59 11.22
C MET A 313 10.00 -30.07 11.05
N ARG A 314 11.25 -30.41 11.39
CA ARG A 314 11.73 -31.80 11.43
C ARG A 314 11.04 -32.66 12.50
N ALA A 315 10.47 -32.05 13.54
CA ALA A 315 9.67 -32.76 14.54
C ALA A 315 8.25 -33.05 14.02
N VAL A 316 7.63 -32.08 13.31
CA VAL A 316 6.35 -32.26 12.60
C VAL A 316 6.45 -33.41 11.60
N GLU A 317 7.43 -33.38 10.68
CA GLU A 317 7.66 -34.43 9.67
C GLU A 317 7.83 -35.84 10.25
N LYS A 318 8.34 -35.94 11.48
CA LYS A 318 8.71 -37.21 12.13
C LYS A 318 7.72 -37.63 13.22
N GLY A 319 6.58 -36.96 13.35
CA GLY A 319 5.58 -37.23 14.39
C GLY A 319 6.15 -37.15 15.81
N LYS A 320 7.10 -36.22 16.04
CA LYS A 320 7.78 -36.04 17.34
C LYS A 320 7.14 -34.94 18.17
N GLU A 321 7.59 -34.86 19.42
CA GLU A 321 7.20 -33.81 20.35
C GLU A 321 8.15 -32.60 20.30
N ILE A 322 7.62 -31.44 20.68
CA ILE A 322 8.35 -30.20 20.99
C ILE A 322 8.25 -29.92 22.49
N LYS A 323 9.34 -29.41 23.07
CA LYS A 323 9.40 -28.93 24.45
C LYS A 323 9.12 -27.43 24.47
N LEU A 324 8.24 -26.99 25.38
CA LEU A 324 8.03 -25.58 25.66
C LEU A 324 8.93 -25.17 26.82
N ILE A 325 9.72 -24.11 26.63
CA ILE A 325 10.85 -23.74 27.50
C ILE A 325 10.61 -22.33 28.05
N ASN A 326 10.63 -22.18 29.38
CA ASN A 326 10.53 -20.84 29.98
C ASN A 326 11.79 -20.01 29.61
N PRO A 327 11.66 -18.84 28.96
CA PRO A 327 12.79 -18.04 28.52
C PRO A 327 13.64 -17.50 29.68
N ARG A 328 13.08 -17.37 30.88
CA ARG A 328 13.76 -16.92 32.10
C ARG A 328 14.48 -18.06 32.84
N THR A 329 13.81 -19.19 33.11
CA THR A 329 14.42 -20.30 33.87
C THR A 329 15.20 -21.29 33.01
N LYS A 330 14.94 -21.32 31.69
CA LYS A 330 15.42 -22.32 30.72
C LYS A 330 14.95 -23.75 31.00
N GLU A 331 13.97 -23.92 31.88
CA GLU A 331 13.36 -25.22 32.19
C GLU A 331 12.22 -25.56 31.23
N VAL A 332 11.97 -26.85 31.05
CA VAL A 332 10.84 -27.36 30.25
C VAL A 332 9.56 -27.25 31.09
N VAL A 333 8.61 -26.44 30.63
CA VAL A 333 7.31 -26.25 31.30
C VAL A 333 6.31 -27.31 30.84
N HIS A 334 6.27 -27.59 29.54
CA HIS A 334 5.38 -28.58 28.93
C HIS A 334 6.04 -29.23 27.70
N THR A 335 5.44 -30.31 27.23
CA THR A 335 5.81 -31.00 25.99
C THR A 335 4.53 -31.25 25.19
N LEU A 336 4.55 -30.99 23.88
CA LEU A 336 3.41 -31.09 22.98
C LEU A 336 3.77 -31.93 21.74
N SER A 337 2.78 -32.55 21.09
CA SER A 337 2.94 -33.07 19.73
C SER A 337 3.27 -31.92 18.78
N ALA A 338 4.40 -31.98 18.08
CA ALA A 338 4.77 -30.93 17.12
C ALA A 338 3.79 -30.90 15.94
N GLN A 339 3.37 -32.08 15.47
CA GLN A 339 2.33 -32.20 14.45
C GLN A 339 0.99 -31.59 14.92
N GLY A 340 0.55 -31.90 16.14
CA GLY A 340 -0.69 -31.33 16.68
C GLY A 340 -0.66 -29.80 16.79
N LEU A 341 0.47 -29.22 17.21
CA LEU A 341 0.65 -27.76 17.23
C LEU A 341 0.62 -27.17 15.80
N PHE A 342 1.27 -27.83 14.84
CA PHE A 342 1.27 -27.40 13.44
C PHE A 342 -0.12 -27.49 12.78
N ASP A 343 -0.89 -28.54 13.07
CA ASP A 343 -2.27 -28.70 12.59
C ASP A 343 -3.19 -27.58 13.13
N VAL A 344 -3.00 -27.15 14.39
CA VAL A 344 -3.73 -26.00 14.95
C VAL A 344 -3.28 -24.68 14.30
N ILE A 345 -1.97 -24.46 14.13
CA ILE A 345 -1.42 -23.27 13.44
C ILE A 345 -2.02 -23.12 12.03
N THR A 346 -1.97 -24.19 11.24
CA THR A 346 -2.46 -24.19 9.86
C THR A 346 -3.98 -24.06 9.76
N SER A 347 -4.73 -24.67 10.68
CA SER A 347 -6.18 -24.53 10.76
C SER A 347 -6.63 -23.09 11.08
N LEU A 348 -5.93 -22.41 12.00
CA LEU A 348 -6.21 -21.01 12.35
C LEU A 348 -5.84 -20.05 11.21
N ALA A 349 -4.67 -20.27 10.58
CA ALA A 349 -4.25 -19.50 9.42
C ALA A 349 -5.23 -19.62 8.25
N TRP A 350 -5.88 -20.79 8.09
CA TRP A 350 -6.97 -20.99 7.12
C TRP A 350 -8.28 -20.30 7.53
N ASP A 351 -8.65 -20.34 8.82
CA ASP A 351 -9.87 -19.75 9.37
C ASP A 351 -9.90 -18.21 9.29
N ASN A 352 -8.80 -17.54 9.64
CA ASN A 352 -8.79 -16.08 9.77
C ASN A 352 -7.54 -15.36 9.21
N GLY A 353 -6.57 -16.08 8.65
CA GLY A 353 -5.34 -15.52 8.07
C GLY A 353 -4.19 -15.31 9.05
N ASP A 354 -4.37 -15.61 10.34
CA ASP A 354 -3.35 -15.61 11.39
C ASP A 354 -3.34 -16.97 12.13
N PRO A 355 -2.18 -17.45 12.62
CA PRO A 355 -0.87 -16.82 12.57
C PRO A 355 -0.12 -17.09 11.25
N GLY A 356 0.75 -16.17 10.87
CA GLY A 356 1.81 -16.44 9.90
C GLY A 356 2.90 -17.35 10.48
N MET A 357 3.89 -17.73 9.66
CA MET A 357 5.11 -18.40 10.14
C MET A 357 6.35 -17.68 9.63
N LEU A 358 7.32 -17.49 10.50
CA LEU A 358 8.59 -16.82 10.23
C LEU A 358 9.74 -17.77 10.54
N PHE A 359 10.48 -18.21 9.51
CA PHE A 359 11.53 -19.23 9.63
C PHE A 359 12.85 -18.63 10.13
N LEU A 360 13.02 -18.61 11.46
CA LEU A 360 14.14 -18.00 12.18
C LEU A 360 15.50 -18.58 11.75
N ASP A 361 15.60 -19.90 11.61
CA ASP A 361 16.85 -20.58 11.24
C ASP A 361 17.32 -20.16 9.83
N ASN A 362 16.40 -20.11 8.87
CA ASN A 362 16.72 -19.67 7.51
C ASN A 362 17.02 -18.16 7.44
N ALA A 363 16.34 -17.32 8.24
CA ALA A 363 16.66 -15.90 8.34
C ALA A 363 18.08 -15.69 8.86
N ASN A 364 18.44 -16.36 9.95
CA ASN A 364 19.75 -16.22 10.59
C ASN A 364 20.89 -16.85 9.79
N LYS A 365 20.63 -17.95 9.07
CA LYS A 365 21.58 -18.54 8.11
C LYS A 365 21.97 -17.57 6.99
N ASN A 366 21.06 -16.67 6.58
CA ASN A 366 21.26 -15.67 5.54
C ASN A 366 21.42 -14.25 6.11
N ASN A 367 21.69 -14.11 7.41
CA ASN A 367 21.93 -12.82 8.04
C ASN A 367 23.27 -12.23 7.55
N SER A 368 23.20 -11.14 6.79
CA SER A 368 24.38 -10.43 6.28
C SER A 368 25.21 -9.73 7.36
N LEU A 369 24.65 -9.53 8.56
CA LEU A 369 25.27 -8.79 9.68
C LEU A 369 25.16 -9.61 10.99
N PRO A 370 25.72 -10.82 11.07
CA PRO A 370 25.57 -11.70 12.24
C PRO A 370 26.24 -11.16 13.50
N GLY A 371 27.19 -10.22 13.36
CA GLY A 371 27.84 -9.54 14.49
C GLY A 371 26.94 -8.54 15.24
N LEU A 372 25.76 -8.21 14.71
CA LEU A 372 24.77 -7.37 15.40
C LEU A 372 23.80 -8.17 16.29
N GLY A 373 23.82 -9.50 16.19
CA GLY A 373 22.90 -10.40 16.90
C GLY A 373 22.02 -11.23 15.95
N PRO A 374 21.04 -11.95 16.51
CA PRO A 374 20.07 -12.71 15.73
C PRO A 374 18.96 -11.83 15.14
N LEU A 375 18.48 -12.23 13.97
CA LEU A 375 17.25 -11.73 13.37
C LEU A 375 16.06 -12.48 14.01
N GLU A 376 15.33 -11.78 14.89
CA GLU A 376 14.25 -12.37 15.69
C GLU A 376 12.85 -11.92 15.26
N SER A 377 12.73 -10.82 14.49
CA SER A 377 11.46 -10.29 14.00
C SER A 377 11.62 -9.72 12.59
N THR A 378 10.48 -9.52 11.93
CA THR A 378 10.38 -8.76 10.68
C THR A 378 9.71 -7.41 10.91
N ASN A 379 9.73 -6.57 9.88
CA ASN A 379 8.74 -5.52 9.72
C ASN A 379 7.29 -6.06 9.64
N ILE A 380 6.31 -5.17 9.62
CA ILE A 380 4.88 -5.50 9.69
C ILE A 380 4.31 -6.28 8.50
N CYS A 381 5.04 -6.42 7.40
CA CYS A 381 4.61 -7.11 6.18
C CYS A 381 5.38 -8.42 5.93
N GLY A 382 6.33 -8.79 6.79
CA GLY A 382 7.05 -10.07 6.74
C GLY A 382 8.17 -10.17 5.69
N GLU A 383 8.41 -9.12 4.90
CA GLU A 383 9.34 -9.13 3.77
C GLU A 383 10.74 -8.58 4.11
N GLN A 384 10.92 -7.97 5.28
CA GLN A 384 12.21 -7.49 5.78
C GLN A 384 12.47 -8.00 7.20
N TRP A 385 13.46 -8.88 7.33
CA TRP A 385 14.11 -9.21 8.60
C TRP A 385 15.02 -8.05 9.00
N LEU A 386 14.91 -7.60 10.24
CA LEU A 386 15.58 -6.40 10.76
C LEU A 386 16.09 -6.68 12.18
N HIS A 387 17.24 -6.13 12.54
CA HIS A 387 17.75 -6.17 13.91
C HIS A 387 16.93 -5.25 14.84
N PRO A 388 17.07 -5.38 16.17
CA PRO A 388 16.57 -4.39 17.10
C PRO A 388 16.99 -2.96 16.70
N TYR A 389 16.03 -2.05 16.61
CA TYR A 389 16.15 -0.65 16.15
C TYR A 389 16.44 -0.43 14.66
N ASP A 390 16.56 -1.48 13.84
CA ASP A 390 16.67 -1.32 12.39
C ASP A 390 15.38 -0.79 11.74
N VAL A 391 15.55 -0.16 10.59
CA VAL A 391 14.48 0.54 9.87
C VAL A 391 14.40 0.14 8.41
N CYS A 392 13.18 0.06 7.93
CA CYS A 392 12.82 -0.37 6.59
C CYS A 392 12.70 0.85 5.66
N ASN A 393 13.62 0.99 4.70
CA ASN A 393 13.61 2.06 3.69
C ASN A 393 13.24 1.45 2.33
N LEU A 394 12.03 1.73 1.84
CA LEU A 394 11.44 1.02 0.68
C LEU A 394 11.19 1.93 -0.52
N GLY A 395 11.08 1.29 -1.68
CA GLY A 395 10.51 1.84 -2.92
C GLY A 395 10.42 0.74 -3.98
N SER A 396 9.68 1.01 -5.06
CA SER A 396 9.38 0.05 -6.14
C SER A 396 9.18 0.73 -7.48
#